data_AF-A0A942RCV5-F1
#
_entry.id   AF-A0A942RCV5-F1
#
_cell.length_a   1.000
_cell.length_b   1.000
_cell.length_c   1.000
_cell.angle_alpha   90.00
_cell.angle_beta   90.00
_cell.angle_gamma   90.00
#
_symmetry.space_group_name_H-M   'P 1'
#
loop_
_entity.id
_entity.type
_entity.pdbx_description
1 polymer ?
#
loop_
_entity_poly.entity_id
_entity_poly.type
_entity_poly.pdbx_seq_one_letter_code
_entity_poly.pdbx_strand_id
1 'polypeptide(L)'
;MEEKRLTQALIGLEEQLTDLLKELQMLKMHAYALEEENHDLKARLCSIGPEEKAAVADNVQKIQRQGFDNLVELYEQSYHICHLHFGQARDNDCLFCLGFLKRD
;
A
#
# COMPACT_ATOMS: atom_id res chain seq x y z
N MET A 1 -19.29 -0.46 -58.92
CA MET A 1 -19.61 0.14 -57.60
C MET A 1 -19.04 -0.68 -56.44
N GLU A 2 -19.05 -2.01 -56.55
CA GLU A 2 -18.56 -2.95 -55.52
C GLU A 2 -17.04 -2.89 -55.32
N GLU A 3 -16.27 -2.79 -56.41
CA GLU A 3 -14.81 -2.63 -56.38
C GLU A 3 -14.37 -1.37 -55.61
N LYS A 4 -15.03 -0.23 -55.87
CA LYS A 4 -14.77 1.03 -55.14
C LYS A 4 -15.09 0.91 -53.64
N ARG A 5 -16.08 0.11 -53.25
CA ARG A 5 -16.41 -0.15 -51.83
C ARG A 5 -15.33 -0.99 -51.15
N LEU A 6 -14.79 -1.98 -51.86
CA LEU A 6 -13.69 -2.82 -51.37
C LEU A 6 -12.41 -2.01 -51.16
N THR A 7 -12.07 -1.13 -52.10
CA THR A 7 -10.92 -0.21 -51.94
C THR A 7 -11.10 0.72 -50.74
N GLN A 8 -12.30 1.27 -50.54
CA GLN A 8 -12.60 2.14 -49.39
C GLN A 8 -12.45 1.40 -48.06
N ALA A 9 -12.91 0.14 -47.99
CA ALA A 9 -12.79 -0.69 -46.79
C ALA A 9 -11.33 -1.07 -46.49
N LEU A 10 -10.52 -1.34 -47.52
CA LEU A 10 -9.09 -1.59 -47.38
C LEU A 10 -8.34 -0.37 -46.84
N ILE A 11 -8.62 0.83 -47.36
CA ILE A 11 -8.03 2.08 -46.86
C ILE A 11 -8.36 2.29 -45.38
N GLY A 12 -9.63 2.09 -45.00
CA GLY A 12 -10.03 2.22 -43.59
C GLY A 12 -9.34 1.21 -42.67
N LEU A 13 -9.11 -0.02 -43.15
CA LEU A 13 -8.37 -1.03 -42.40
C LEU A 13 -6.88 -0.67 -42.26
N GLU A 14 -6.27 -0.13 -43.33
CA GLU A 14 -4.88 0.37 -43.30
C GLU A 14 -4.70 1.53 -42.31
N GLU A 15 -5.65 2.46 -42.26
CA GLU A 15 -5.66 3.56 -41.29
C GLU A 15 -5.75 3.02 -39.86
N GLN A 16 -6.68 2.09 -39.59
CA GLN A 16 -6.82 1.44 -38.29
C GLN A 16 -5.56 0.69 -37.86
N LEU A 17 -4.92 -0.05 -38.78
CA LEU A 17 -3.65 -0.73 -38.51
C LEU A 17 -2.54 0.26 -38.18
N THR A 18 -2.50 1.39 -38.88
CA THR A 18 -1.52 2.45 -38.64
C THR A 18 -1.68 3.06 -37.25
N ASP A 19 -2.92 3.30 -36.82
CA ASP A 19 -3.18 3.85 -35.48
C ASP A 19 -2.89 2.85 -34.37
N LEU A 20 -3.26 1.57 -34.55
CA LEU A 20 -2.89 0.50 -33.62
C LEU A 20 -1.37 0.35 -33.48
N LEU A 21 -0.61 0.51 -34.57
CA LEU A 21 0.85 0.48 -34.53
C LEU A 21 1.43 1.64 -33.71
N LYS A 22 0.85 2.84 -33.81
CA LYS A 22 1.26 3.99 -32.99
C LYS A 22 0.96 3.76 -31.51
N GLU A 23 -0.23 3.24 -31.19
CA GLU A 23 -0.59 2.90 -29.82
C GLU A 23 0.34 1.86 -29.23
N LEU A 24 0.67 0.82 -30.01
CA LEU A 24 1.61 -0.22 -29.59
C LEU A 24 3.02 0.34 -29.34
N GLN A 25 3.48 1.28 -30.18
CA GLN A 25 4.75 1.97 -29.97
C GLN A 25 4.76 2.80 -28.68
N MET A 26 3.68 3.54 -28.40
CA MET A 26 3.55 4.30 -27.15
C MET A 26 3.54 3.36 -25.94
N LEU A 27 2.79 2.26 -26.00
CA LEU A 27 2.71 1.30 -24.91
C LEU A 27 4.05 0.61 -24.66
N LYS A 28 4.81 0.31 -25.73
CA LYS A 28 6.17 -0.22 -25.64
C LYS A 28 7.11 0.74 -24.91
N MET A 29 7.04 2.04 -25.22
CA MET A 29 7.84 3.04 -24.50
C MET A 29 7.46 3.13 -23.02
N HIS A 30 6.16 3.06 -22.71
CA HIS A 30 5.69 3.06 -21.33
C HIS A 30 6.16 1.83 -20.56
N ALA A 31 6.12 0.64 -21.18
CA ALA A 31 6.62 -0.59 -20.59
C ALA A 31 8.11 -0.48 -20.24
N TYR A 32 8.95 0.05 -21.14
CA TYR A 32 10.37 0.25 -20.84
C TYR A 32 10.61 1.20 -19.67
N ALA A 33 9.88 2.31 -19.60
CA ALA A 33 10.01 3.25 -18.49
C ALA A 33 9.64 2.60 -17.14
N LEU A 34 8.58 1.80 -17.11
CA LEU A 34 8.18 1.05 -15.91
C LEU A 34 9.19 -0.04 -15.54
N GLU A 35 9.77 -0.73 -16.52
CA GLU A 35 10.80 -1.74 -16.28
C GLU A 35 12.07 -1.11 -15.68
N GLU A 36 12.48 0.07 -16.16
CA GLU A 36 13.59 0.85 -15.63
C GLU A 36 13.32 1.30 -14.18
N GLU A 37 12.15 1.89 -13.92
CA GLU A 37 11.77 2.29 -12.56
C GLU A 37 11.74 1.08 -11.60
N ASN A 38 11.21 -0.05 -12.06
CA ASN A 38 11.18 -1.27 -11.26
C ASN A 38 12.60 -1.78 -10.94
N HIS A 39 13.51 -1.70 -11.91
CA HIS A 39 14.91 -2.05 -11.73
C HIS A 39 15.56 -1.16 -10.66
N ASP A 40 15.38 0.16 -10.76
CA ASP A 40 15.91 1.13 -9.82
C ASP A 40 15.35 0.93 -8.41
N LEU A 41 14.04 0.72 -8.28
CA LEU A 41 13.40 0.45 -7.00
C LEU A 41 13.92 -0.84 -6.37
N LYS A 42 14.12 -1.90 -7.16
CA LYS A 42 14.73 -3.15 -6.68
C LYS A 42 16.17 -2.93 -6.22
N ALA A 43 16.96 -2.17 -6.96
CA ALA A 43 18.33 -1.83 -6.58
C ALA A 43 18.36 -1.08 -5.23
N ARG A 44 17.46 -0.11 -5.04
CA ARG A 44 17.27 0.59 -3.75
C ARG A 44 16.87 -0.37 -2.63
N LEU A 45 15.92 -1.28 -2.87
CA LEU A 45 15.49 -2.26 -1.86
C LEU A 45 16.58 -3.26 -1.47
N CYS A 46 17.48 -3.61 -2.40
CA CYS A 46 18.68 -4.41 -2.15
C CYS A 46 19.76 -3.62 -1.40
N SER A 47 19.84 -2.30 -1.61
CA SER A 47 20.77 -1.43 -0.87
C SER A 47 20.38 -1.28 0.61
N ILE A 48 19.10 -1.48 0.95
CA ILE A 48 18.63 -1.57 2.33
C ILE A 48 19.08 -2.93 2.89
N GLY A 49 20.16 -2.89 3.67
CA GLY A 49 20.74 -4.07 4.29
C GLY A 49 19.80 -4.75 5.29
N PRO A 50 20.06 -6.03 5.61
CA PRO A 50 19.29 -6.76 6.62
C PRO A 50 19.35 -6.08 8.00
N GLU A 51 20.43 -5.37 8.31
CA GLU A 51 20.61 -4.63 9.56
C GLU A 51 19.65 -3.44 9.70
N GLU A 52 19.44 -2.66 8.63
CA GLU A 52 18.46 -1.56 8.65
C GLU A 52 17.03 -2.10 8.79
N LYS A 53 16.72 -3.20 8.09
CA LYS A 53 15.41 -3.87 8.22
C LYS A 53 15.20 -4.40 9.63
N ALA A 54 16.23 -4.99 10.24
CA ALA A 54 16.18 -5.46 11.62
C ALA A 54 16.04 -4.30 12.62
N ALA A 55 16.72 -3.18 12.41
CA ALA A 55 16.61 -1.99 13.26
C ALA A 55 15.20 -1.37 13.21
N VAL A 56 14.57 -1.33 12.04
CA VAL A 56 13.17 -0.89 11.89
C VAL A 56 12.23 -1.87 12.58
N ALA A 57 12.40 -3.18 12.39
CA ALA A 57 11.56 -4.19 13.03
C ALA A 57 11.67 -4.16 14.56
N ASP A 58 12.88 -4.00 15.10
CA ASP A 58 13.13 -3.86 16.53
C ASP A 58 12.51 -2.57 17.09
N ASN A 59 12.61 -1.45 16.37
CA ASN A 59 11.92 -0.21 16.75
C ASN A 59 10.39 -0.36 16.74
N VAL A 60 9.81 -1.04 15.75
CA VAL A 60 8.36 -1.31 15.71
C VAL A 60 7.96 -2.15 16.91
N GLN A 61 8.71 -3.20 17.23
CA GLN A 61 8.43 -4.05 18.39
C GLN A 61 8.56 -3.28 19.71
N LYS A 62 9.57 -2.42 19.84
CA LYS A 62 9.75 -1.53 21.00
C LYS A 62 8.60 -0.54 21.14
N ILE A 63 8.20 0.12 20.05
CA ILE A 63 7.09 1.08 20.06
C ILE A 63 5.76 0.38 20.40
N GLN A 64 5.52 -0.82 19.87
CA GLN A 64 4.32 -1.58 20.20
C GLN A 64 4.26 -1.99 21.67
N ARG A 65 5.39 -2.46 22.22
CA ARG A 65 5.49 -2.80 23.66
C ARG A 65 5.29 -1.57 24.53
N GLN A 66 6.01 -0.48 24.26
CA GLN A 66 5.87 0.78 24.99
C GLN A 66 4.45 1.34 24.88
N GLY A 67 3.82 1.26 23.71
CA GLY A 67 2.44 1.69 23.50
C GLY A 67 1.46 0.87 24.33
N PHE A 68 1.64 -0.44 24.38
CA PHE A 68 0.82 -1.32 25.23
C PHE A 68 1.04 -1.03 26.72
N ASP A 69 2.30 -0.91 27.16
CA ASP A 69 2.66 -0.60 28.54
C ASP A 69 2.05 0.73 29.00
N ASN A 70 2.10 1.76 28.15
CA ASN A 70 1.47 3.06 28.43
C ASN A 70 -0.06 2.95 28.57
N LEU A 71 -0.71 2.09 27.77
CA LEU A 71 -2.15 1.87 27.88
C LEU A 71 -2.51 1.09 29.16
N VAL A 72 -1.66 0.14 29.57
CA VAL A 72 -1.82 -0.53 30.87
C VAL A 72 -1.71 0.48 32.01
N GLU A 73 -0.71 1.37 31.97
CA GLU A 73 -0.53 2.41 32.99
C GLU A 73 -1.75 3.35 33.06
N LEU A 74 -2.28 3.80 31.92
CA LEU A 74 -3.51 4.61 31.89
C LEU A 74 -4.71 3.87 32.50
N TYR A 75 -4.84 2.57 32.24
CA TYR A 75 -5.90 1.75 32.81
C TYR A 75 -5.78 1.60 34.34
N GLU A 76 -4.55 1.43 34.85
CA GLU A 76 -4.24 1.37 36.29
C GLU A 76 -4.47 2.72 36.99
N GLN A 77 -4.20 3.83 36.30
CA GLN A 77 -4.52 5.18 36.76
C GLN A 77 -6.03 5.51 36.72
N SER A 78 -6.88 4.51 36.48
CA SER A 78 -8.34 4.65 36.39
C SER A 78 -8.78 5.53 35.22
N TYR A 79 -8.13 5.40 34.05
CA TYR A 79 -8.62 5.94 32.78
C TYR A 79 -9.10 4.84 31.84
N HIS A 80 -10.06 5.17 30.99
CA HIS A 80 -10.51 4.30 29.91
C HIS A 80 -9.49 4.29 28.76
N ILE A 81 -9.20 3.09 28.23
CA ILE A 81 -8.35 2.90 27.04
C ILE A 81 -9.11 2.35 25.83
N CYS A 82 -10.41 2.10 25.96
CA CYS A 82 -11.25 1.69 24.85
C CYS A 82 -11.60 2.88 23.94
N HIS A 83 -11.86 2.60 22.67
CA HIS A 83 -12.21 3.62 21.67
C HIS A 83 -13.48 4.43 21.99
N LEU A 84 -14.32 3.98 22.93
CA LEU A 84 -15.57 4.66 23.33
C LEU A 84 -15.34 5.80 24.33
N HIS A 85 -14.39 5.63 25.26
CA HIS A 85 -14.21 6.52 26.40
C HIS A 85 -12.75 6.92 26.62
N PHE A 86 -11.90 6.78 25.61
CA PHE A 86 -10.45 6.95 25.75
C PHE A 86 -10.06 8.22 26.54
N GLY A 87 -9.25 8.05 27.59
CA GLY A 87 -8.75 9.12 28.44
C GLY A 87 -9.75 9.71 29.46
N GLN A 88 -10.98 9.18 29.54
CA GLN A 88 -11.94 9.57 30.57
C GLN A 88 -11.69 8.80 31.87
N ALA A 89 -11.99 9.43 33.01
CA ALA A 89 -11.91 8.79 34.32
C ALA A 89 -12.89 7.61 34.40
N ARG A 90 -12.45 6.55 35.07
CA ARG A 90 -13.14 5.27 35.20
C ARG A 90 -13.46 5.00 36.65
N ASP A 91 -14.76 4.86 36.94
CA ASP A 91 -15.22 4.54 38.30
C ASP A 91 -15.34 3.03 38.55
N ASN A 92 -15.50 2.21 37.49
CA ASN A 92 -15.72 0.76 37.57
C ASN A 92 -15.02 0.01 36.42
N ASP A 93 -14.88 -1.31 36.54
CA ASP A 93 -14.29 -2.14 35.49
C ASP A 93 -15.05 -2.06 34.16
N CYS A 94 -14.32 -1.81 33.07
CA CYS A 94 -14.86 -1.69 31.72
C CYS A 94 -14.52 -2.94 30.91
N LEU A 95 -15.55 -3.69 30.49
CA LEU A 95 -15.40 -4.92 29.69
C LEU A 95 -14.63 -4.70 28.38
N PHE A 96 -14.77 -3.54 27.74
CA PHE A 96 -14.04 -3.21 26.51
C PHE A 96 -12.56 -2.96 26.77
N CYS A 97 -12.20 -2.33 27.89
CA CYS A 97 -10.79 -2.14 28.27
C CYS A 97 -10.16 -3.49 28.62
N LEU A 98 -10.87 -4.33 29.37
CA LEU A 98 -10.42 -5.69 29.71
C LEU A 98 -10.28 -6.58 28.46
N GLY A 99 -11.21 -6.49 27.52
CA GLY A 99 -11.15 -7.22 26.26
C GLY A 99 -10.00 -6.75 25.36
N PHE A 100 -9.62 -5.48 25.44
CA PHE A 100 -8.46 -4.94 24.76
C PHE A 100 -7.15 -5.46 25.37
N LEU A 101 -7.03 -5.47 26.71
CA LEU A 101 -5.83 -5.95 27.42
C LEU A 101 -5.64 -7.47 27.38
N LYS A 102 -6.72 -8.24 27.23
CA LYS A 102 -6.67 -9.73 27.17
C LYS A 102 -6.53 -10.29 25.76
N ARG A 103 -6.58 -9.44 24.73
CA ARG A 103 -6.29 -9.86 23.36
C ARG A 103 -4.77 -9.88 23.18
N ASP A 104 -4.16 -10.98 23.58
CA ASP A 104 -2.96 -11.51 22.95
C ASP A 104 -3.37 -12.44 21.79
#